data_AF-A0A8T5GTG8-F1
#
_entry.id   AF-A0A8T5GTG8-F1
#
_cell.length_a   1.000
_cell.length_b   1.000
_cell.length_c   1.000
_cell.angle_alpha   90.00
_cell.angle_beta   90.00
_cell.angle_gamma   90.00
#
_symmetry.space_group_name_H-M   'P 1'
#
loop_
_entity.id
_entity.type
_entity.pdbx_description
1 polymer ?
#
loop_
_entity_poly.entity_id
_entity_poly.type
_entity_poly.pdbx_seq_one_letter_code
_entity_poly.pdbx_strand_id
1 'polypeptide(L)' 'RLCKHAKGLGVPVIINPDAHSLRGLADISYGVMAARKGWLEAPDVLNSLDATALSALL' A
#
# COMPACT_ATOMS: atom_id res chain seq x y z
N ARG A 1 -9.34 -9.69 1.70
CA ARG A 1 -9.02 -11.14 1.65
C ARG A 1 -7.55 -11.32 1.30
N LEU A 2 -7.10 -10.83 0.14
CA LEU A 2 -5.70 -10.95 -0.29
C LEU A 2 -4.70 -10.20 0.60
N CYS A 3 -5.03 -9.00 1.10
CA CYS A 3 -4.14 -8.26 1.99
C CYS A 3 -3.73 -9.06 3.25
N LYS A 4 -4.71 -9.60 3.99
CA LYS A 4 -4.44 -10.42 5.17
C LYS A 4 -3.63 -11.69 4.83
N HIS A 5 -3.86 -12.26 3.65
CA HIS A 5 -3.10 -13.41 3.17
C HIS A 5 -1.64 -13.03 2.84
N ALA A 6 -1.42 -11.92 2.13
CA ALA A 6 -0.10 -11.39 1.84
C ALA A 6 0.70 -11.12 3.11
N LYS A 7 0.08 -10.50 4.12
CA LYS A 7 0.67 -10.34 5.45
C LYS A 7 1.08 -11.67 6.09
N GLY A 8 0.22 -12.68 6.03
CA GLY A 8 0.53 -14.02 6.53
C GLY A 8 1.70 -14.71 5.83
N LEU A 9 2.02 -14.28 4.61
CA LEU A 9 3.17 -14.75 3.82
C LEU A 9 4.40 -13.83 3.92
N GLY A 10 4.33 -12.72 4.67
CA GLY A 10 5.38 -11.72 4.73
C GLY A 10 5.59 -10.95 3.41
N VAL A 11 4.61 -10.94 2.52
CA VAL A 11 4.69 -10.25 1.23
C VAL A 11 4.26 -8.79 1.43
N PRO A 12 5.14 -7.80 1.14
CA PRO A 12 4.80 -6.39 1.28
C PRO A 12 3.78 -5.95 0.22
N VAL A 13 2.97 -4.94 0.55
CA VAL A 13 1.90 -4.43 -0.32
C VAL A 13 2.18 -2.98 -0.72
N ILE A 14 1.89 -2.65 -1.98
CA ILE A 14 1.83 -1.26 -2.48
C ILE A 14 0.38 -0.88 -2.72
N ILE A 15 0.02 0.33 -2.29
CA ILE A 15 -1.25 0.98 -2.58
C ILE A 15 -1.07 1.89 -3.79
N ASN A 16 -1.83 1.64 -4.86
CA ASN A 16 -1.83 2.42 -6.08
C ASN A 16 -3.27 2.67 -6.55
N PRO A 17 -3.73 3.93 -6.71
CA PRO A 17 -5.06 4.23 -7.23
C PRO A 17 -5.21 4.03 -8.74
N ASP A 18 -4.13 3.71 -9.47
CA ASP A 18 -4.13 3.59 -10.94
C ASP A 18 -4.68 4.87 -11.62
N ALA A 19 -4.20 6.01 -11.13
CA ALA A 19 -4.74 7.31 -11.50
C ALA A 19 -4.37 7.69 -12.94
N HIS A 20 -5.39 7.92 -13.77
CA HIS A 20 -5.26 8.47 -15.12
C HIS A 20 -5.61 9.97 -15.20
N SER A 21 -5.74 10.62 -14.04
CA SER A 21 -5.96 12.06 -13.89
C SER A 21 -5.50 12.52 -12.51
N LEU A 22 -5.26 13.83 -12.33
CA LEU A 22 -4.90 14.40 -11.02
C LEU A 22 -5.97 14.12 -9.95
N ARG A 23 -7.25 14.13 -10.33
CA ARG A 23 -8.35 13.83 -9.41
C ARG A 23 -8.30 12.38 -8.92
N GLY A 24 -7.88 11.44 -9.77
CA GLY A 24 -7.77 10.03 -9.41
C GLY A 24 -6.73 9.74 -8.33
N LEU A 25 -5.74 10.62 -8.12
CA LEU A 25 -4.77 10.46 -7.04
C LEU A 25 -5.45 10.47 -5.65
N ALA A 26 -6.59 11.15 -5.50
CA ALA A 26 -7.34 11.20 -4.25
C ALA A 26 -7.94 9.84 -3.83
N ASP A 27 -8.12 8.92 -4.79
CA ASP A 27 -8.66 7.57 -4.55
C ASP A 27 -7.69 6.69 -3.75
N ILE A 28 -6.44 7.14 -3.53
CA ILE A 28 -5.48 6.47 -2.65
C ILE A 28 -6.03 6.25 -1.22
N SER A 29 -6.95 7.12 -0.79
CA SER A 29 -7.66 6.99 0.49
C SER A 29 -8.47 5.69 0.58
N TYR A 30 -9.09 5.23 -0.50
CA TYR A 30 -9.79 3.93 -0.55
C TYR A 30 -8.81 2.77 -0.42
N GLY A 31 -7.62 2.90 -1.01
CA GLY A 31 -6.54 1.93 -0.85
C GLY A 31 -6.09 1.79 0.60
N VAL A 32 -5.96 2.90 1.33
CA VAL A 32 -5.66 2.91 2.77
C VAL A 32 -6.78 2.24 3.58
N MET A 33 -8.04 2.53 3.24
CA MET A 33 -9.20 1.87 3.89
C MET A 33 -9.20 0.36 3.65
N ALA A 34 -8.88 -0.08 2.43
CA ALA A 34 -8.77 -1.50 2.08
C ALA A 34 -7.63 -2.19 2.83
N ALA A 35 -6.47 -1.53 2.96
CA ALA A 35 -5.32 -2.02 3.73
C ALA A 35 -5.68 -2.23 5.20
N ARG A 36 -6.32 -1.23 5.84
CA ARG A 36 -6.79 -1.31 7.23
C ARG A 36 -7.82 -2.43 7.43
N LYS A 37 -8.82 -2.54 6.55
CA LYS A 37 -9.78 -3.65 6.55
C LYS A 37 -9.09 -5.01 6.35
N GLY A 38 -7.96 -5.01 5.64
CA GLY A 38 -7.07 -6.14 5.42
C GLY A 38 -6.11 -6.47 6.56
N TRP A 39 -6.15 -5.72 7.67
CA TRP A 39 -5.26 -5.86 8.84
C TRP A 39 -3.78 -5.61 8.52
N LEU A 40 -3.50 -4.84 7.47
CA LEU A 40 -2.17 -4.34 7.19
C LEU A 40 -1.84 -3.18 8.13
N GLU A 41 -0.62 -3.18 8.62
CA GLU A 41 0.00 -2.12 9.42
C GLU A 41 1.06 -1.41 8.57
N ALA A 42 1.62 -0.30 9.07
CA ALA A 42 2.63 0.48 8.33
C ALA A 42 3.83 -0.35 7.83
N PRO A 43 4.38 -1.31 8.61
CA PRO A 43 5.49 -2.15 8.12
C PRO A 43 5.11 -3.09 6.97
N ASP A 44 3.82 -3.39 6.79
CA ASP A 44 3.34 -4.27 5.72
C ASP A 44 3.16 -3.53 4.37
N VAL A 45 3.27 -2.18 4.37
CA VAL A 45 2.92 -1.32 3.24
C VAL A 45 4.10 -0.45 2.82
N LEU A 46 4.60 -0.64 1.59
CA LEU A 46 5.79 0.08 1.11
C LEU A 46 5.57 1.60 0.97
N ASN A 47 4.33 2.07 0.81
CA ASN A 47 4.00 3.49 0.80
C ASN A 47 4.29 4.21 2.13
N SER A 48 4.55 3.48 3.23
CA SER A 48 4.94 4.06 4.51
C SER A 48 6.45 4.31 4.63
N LEU A 49 7.26 3.87 3.66
CA LEU A 49 8.67 4.19 3.58
C LEU A 49 8.85 5.62 3.05
N ASP A 50 9.94 6.28 3.46
CA ASP A 50 10.41 7.46 2.77
C ASP A 50 11.04 7.12 1.41
N ALA A 51 11.31 8.14 0.61
CA ALA A 51 11.83 7.97 -0.75
C ALA A 51 13.20 7.27 -0.77
N THR A 52 14.06 7.54 0.22
CA THR A 52 15.41 6.95 0.30
C THR A 52 15.34 5.47 0.61
N ALA A 53 14.53 5.10 1.61
CA ALA A 53 14.33 3.71 2.02
C ALA A 53 13.66 2.88 0.91
N LEU A 54 12.66 3.45 0.23
CA LEU A 54 12.02 2.77 -0.90
C LEU A 54 12.99 2.57 -2.07
N SER A 55 13.79 3.59 -2.40
CA SER A 55 14.77 3.51 -3.49
C SER A 55 15.87 2.49 -3.24
N ALA A 56 16.22 2.20 -1.98
CA ALA A 56 17.22 1.20 -1.65
C ALA A 56 16.71 -0.25 -1.81
N LEU A 57 15.39 -0.46 -1.92
CA LEU A 57 14.76 -1.77 -2.09
C LEU A 57 14.53 -2.15 -3.57
N LEU A 58 14.67 -1.19 -4.49
CA LEU A 58 14.47 -1.34 -5.94
C LEU A 58 15.81 -1.45 -6.67
#